data_AF-G5E3Z8-F1
#
_entry.id   AF-G5E3Z8-F1
#
_cell.length_a   1.000
_cell.length_b   1.000
_cell.length_c   1.000
_cell.angle_alpha   90.00
_cell.angle_beta   90.00
_cell.angle_gamma   90.00
#
_symmetry.space_group_name_H-M   'P 1'
#
loop_
_entity.id
_entity.type
_entity.pdbx_description
1 polymer ?
#
loop_
_entity_poly.entity_id
_entity_poly.type
_entity_poly.pdbx_seq_one_letter_code
_entity_poly.pdbx_strand_id
1 'polypeptide(L)'
;HSLECLVVDGDSKLCKAVIDHGKRISCSYLIEDSYLSEQICANISYKQISRAVLITDNSVLKSESNQEISVLTIPPSDGQNAVYVTELCSSTMTCMKSTLVHLTCSSCKATAKEDLE
;
A
#
# COMPACT_ATOMS: atom_id res chain seq x y z
N HIS A 1 -9.20 13.90 0.94
CA HIS A 1 -9.35 15.22 0.29
C HIS A 1 -9.53 14.93 -1.19
N SER A 2 -10.58 15.46 -1.83
CA SER A 2 -10.97 15.08 -3.18
C SER A 2 -11.07 16.33 -4.05
N LEU A 3 -10.40 16.30 -5.20
CA LEU A 3 -10.54 17.33 -6.22
C LEU A 3 -11.87 17.13 -6.96
N GLU A 4 -12.50 18.23 -7.38
CA GLU A 4 -13.77 18.17 -8.12
C GLU A 4 -13.53 17.81 -9.58
N CYS A 5 -12.56 18.47 -10.23
CA CYS A 5 -12.20 18.17 -11.62
C CYS A 5 -10.82 18.72 -12.03
N LEU A 6 -10.34 18.25 -13.18
CA LEU A 6 -9.18 18.78 -13.87
C LEU A 6 -9.60 19.82 -14.89
N VAL A 7 -8.89 20.94 -14.95
CA VAL A 7 -9.06 21.92 -16.03
C VAL A 7 -8.04 21.63 -17.13
N VAL A 8 -8.54 21.13 -18.25
CA VAL A 8 -7.73 20.81 -19.43
C VAL A 8 -7.90 21.88 -20.49
N ASP A 9 -6.79 22.33 -21.06
CA ASP A 9 -6.78 23.26 -22.18
C ASP A 9 -7.30 22.59 -23.46
N GLY A 10 -8.23 23.24 -24.15
CA GLY A 10 -8.91 22.67 -25.31
C GLY A 10 -7.99 22.38 -26.49
N ASP A 11 -6.96 23.22 -26.68
CA ASP A 11 -6.05 23.15 -27.82
C ASP A 11 -4.83 22.26 -27.52
N SER A 12 -4.09 22.58 -26.45
CA SER A 12 -2.87 21.87 -26.07
C SER A 12 -3.11 20.52 -25.40
N LYS A 13 -4.36 20.25 -24.96
CA LYS A 13 -4.74 19.05 -24.18
C LYS A 13 -3.97 18.91 -22.86
N LEU A 14 -3.30 19.96 -22.41
CA LEU A 14 -2.56 19.97 -21.15
C LEU A 14 -3.47 20.35 -19.99
N CYS A 15 -3.29 19.69 -18.85
CA CYS A 15 -3.86 20.15 -17.59
C CYS A 15 -3.24 21.52 -17.22
N LYS A 16 -4.07 22.48 -16.85
CA LYS A 16 -3.66 23.84 -16.45
C LYS A 16 -3.99 24.17 -15.01
N ALA A 17 -4.96 23.47 -14.43
CA ALA A 17 -5.43 23.70 -13.07
C ALA A 17 -6.25 22.51 -12.57
N VAL A 18 -6.51 22.52 -11.27
CA VAL A 18 -7.53 21.68 -10.62
C VAL A 18 -8.59 22.56 -9.99
N ILE A 19 -9.79 22.02 -9.81
CA ILE A 19 -10.84 22.65 -9.01
C ILE A 19 -10.92 21.95 -7.65
N ASP A 20 -10.73 22.72 -6.58
CA ASP A 20 -10.86 22.28 -5.19
C ASP A 20 -11.82 23.23 -4.46
N HIS A 21 -12.95 22.71 -3.99
CA HIS A 21 -13.97 23.48 -3.29
C HIS A 21 -14.38 24.77 -4.04
N GLY A 22 -14.66 24.64 -5.34
CA GLY A 22 -14.98 25.75 -6.24
C GLY A 22 -13.83 26.73 -6.54
N LYS A 23 -12.63 26.51 -6.01
CA LYS A 23 -11.45 27.34 -6.29
C LYS A 23 -10.60 26.71 -7.38
N ARG A 24 -10.20 27.54 -8.35
CA ARG A 24 -9.25 27.15 -9.39
C ARG A 24 -7.82 27.32 -8.89
N ILE A 25 -7.06 26.23 -8.87
CA ILE A 25 -5.66 26.21 -8.48
C ILE A 25 -4.81 25.84 -9.70
N SER A 26 -4.05 26.79 -10.22
CA SER A 26 -3.21 26.57 -11.41
C SER A 26 -2.04 25.63 -11.09
N CYS A 27 -1.75 24.70 -12.00
CA CYS A 27 -0.67 23.73 -11.88
C CYS A 27 -0.07 23.42 -13.26
N SER A 28 1.24 23.19 -13.32
CA SER A 28 1.93 22.73 -14.53
C SER A 28 2.02 21.21 -14.64
N TYR A 29 1.96 20.51 -13.50
CA TYR A 29 2.09 19.06 -13.40
C TYR A 29 1.11 18.53 -12.36
N LEU A 30 0.50 17.38 -12.64
CA LEU A 30 -0.35 16.60 -11.74
C LEU A 30 0.28 15.20 -11.60
N ILE A 31 0.43 14.70 -10.37
CA ILE A 31 1.11 13.43 -10.08
C ILE A 31 0.25 12.62 -9.13
N GLU A 32 -0.65 11.78 -9.66
CA GLU A 32 -1.44 10.83 -8.87
C GLU A 32 -2.29 9.88 -9.77
N ASP A 33 -2.59 8.65 -9.32
CA ASP A 33 -3.43 7.65 -10.04
C ASP A 33 -4.76 7.30 -9.33
N SER A 34 -4.80 7.20 -8.00
CA SER A 34 -5.98 6.75 -7.24
C SER A 34 -7.16 7.74 -7.18
N TYR A 35 -6.96 9.01 -7.52
CA TYR A 35 -8.00 10.04 -7.63
C TYR A 35 -8.62 10.11 -9.03
N LEU A 36 -8.11 9.32 -9.99
CA LEU A 36 -8.73 9.21 -11.30
C LEU A 36 -10.03 8.41 -11.20
N SER A 37 -11.05 8.86 -11.92
CA SER A 37 -12.33 8.14 -11.97
C SER A 37 -12.15 6.77 -12.65
N GLU A 38 -12.98 5.79 -12.27
CA GLU A 38 -12.99 4.45 -12.88
C GLU A 38 -13.12 4.48 -14.41
N GLN A 39 -13.81 5.48 -14.96
CA GLN A 39 -13.97 5.67 -16.41
C GLN A 39 -12.64 5.96 -17.11
N ILE A 40 -11.77 6.75 -16.48
CA ILE A 40 -10.41 7.04 -16.99
C ILE A 40 -9.55 5.78 -16.90
N CYS A 41 -9.70 5.02 -15.82
CA CYS A 41 -8.90 3.84 -15.54
C CYS A 41 -9.47 2.53 -16.13
N ALA A 42 -10.55 2.59 -16.94
CA ALA A 42 -11.30 1.41 -17.37
C ALA A 42 -10.46 0.36 -18.14
N ASN A 43 -9.38 0.79 -18.79
CA ASN A 43 -8.48 -0.08 -19.55
C ASN A 43 -7.18 -0.42 -18.79
N ILE A 44 -7.07 -0.06 -17.51
CA ILE A 44 -5.89 -0.32 -16.69
C ILE A 44 -6.07 -1.65 -15.96
N SER A 45 -5.08 -2.53 -16.06
CA SER A 45 -5.01 -3.77 -15.29
C SER A 45 -4.15 -3.57 -14.05
N TYR A 46 -4.78 -3.38 -12.90
CA TYR A 46 -4.11 -3.19 -11.62
C TYR A 46 -3.67 -4.52 -11.02
N LYS A 47 -2.38 -4.64 -10.70
CA LYS A 47 -1.89 -5.72 -9.83
C LYS A 47 -2.35 -5.47 -8.40
N GLN A 48 -2.73 -6.53 -7.70
CA GLN A 48 -3.12 -6.48 -6.30
C GLN A 48 -1.96 -6.91 -5.41
N ILE A 49 -1.92 -6.36 -4.20
CA ILE A 49 -0.94 -6.70 -3.16
C ILE A 49 -1.70 -7.21 -1.94
N SER A 50 -1.41 -8.43 -1.55
CA SER A 50 -1.97 -9.06 -0.36
C SER A 50 -1.17 -8.60 0.86
N ARG A 51 -1.87 -8.10 1.88
CA ARG A 51 -1.28 -7.61 3.13
C ARG A 51 -2.00 -8.18 4.34
N ALA A 52 -1.25 -8.59 5.35
CA ALA A 52 -1.75 -8.89 6.68
C ALA A 52 -0.97 -8.09 7.71
N VAL A 53 -1.67 -7.66 8.77
CA VAL A 53 -1.11 -6.91 9.89
C VAL A 53 -1.49 -7.64 11.16
N LEU A 54 -0.51 -8.11 11.90
CA LEU A 54 -0.71 -8.91 13.11
C LEU A 54 -0.12 -8.17 14.31
N ILE A 55 -0.85 -8.19 15.42
CA ILE A 55 -0.31 -7.81 16.73
C ILE A 55 0.01 -9.13 17.45
N THR A 56 1.28 -9.34 17.75
CA THR A 56 1.75 -10.55 18.44
C THR A 56 2.31 -10.18 19.81
N ASP A 57 2.24 -11.11 20.75
CA ASP A 57 2.74 -10.94 22.12
C ASP A 57 4.24 -11.28 22.23
N ASN A 58 4.82 -11.91 21.21
CA ASN A 58 6.21 -12.35 21.16
C ASN A 58 6.80 -12.21 19.75
N SER A 59 8.14 -12.17 19.72
CA SER A 59 8.92 -12.26 18.48
C SER A 59 8.79 -13.64 17.82
N VAL A 60 8.83 -13.67 16.48
CA VAL A 60 8.88 -14.90 15.67
C VAL A 60 10.12 -15.73 16.02
N LEU A 61 11.26 -15.07 16.23
CA LEU A 61 12.49 -15.69 16.71
C LEU A 61 12.84 -15.17 18.09
N LYS A 62 12.81 -16.06 19.09
CA LYS A 62 13.20 -15.72 20.46
C LYS A 62 14.68 -15.37 20.51
N SER A 63 14.98 -14.19 21.05
CA SER A 63 16.34 -13.74 21.35
C SER A 63 16.37 -13.14 22.76
N GLU A 64 17.58 -12.85 23.25
CA GLU A 64 17.75 -12.16 24.54
C GLU A 64 17.27 -10.69 24.49
N SER A 65 17.04 -10.15 23.29
CA SER A 65 16.65 -8.76 23.05
C SER A 65 15.28 -8.66 22.39
N ASN A 66 14.30 -8.10 23.10
CA ASN A 66 12.96 -7.85 22.54
C ASN A 66 12.86 -6.53 21.75
N GLN A 67 14.00 -5.95 21.35
CA GLN A 67 14.08 -4.66 20.63
C GLN A 67 14.66 -4.80 19.22
N GLU A 68 14.47 -5.96 18.61
CA GLU A 68 14.95 -6.26 17.27
C GLU A 68 13.89 -5.93 16.22
N ILE A 69 14.35 -5.56 15.03
CA ILE A 69 13.54 -5.44 13.81
C ILE A 69 14.02 -6.56 12.91
N SER A 70 13.11 -7.44 12.50
CA SER A 70 13.47 -8.60 11.68
C SER A 70 12.74 -8.58 10.34
N VAL A 71 13.44 -9.04 9.30
CA VAL A 71 12.87 -9.24 7.97
C VAL A 71 13.05 -10.71 7.61
N LEU A 72 11.94 -11.41 7.44
CA LEU A 72 11.87 -12.81 7.04
C LEU A 72 11.28 -12.91 5.64
N THR A 73 11.90 -13.73 4.79
CA THR A 73 11.35 -14.06 3.47
C THR A 73 10.91 -15.52 3.49
N ILE A 74 9.63 -15.75 3.25
CA ILE A 74 9.07 -17.08 3.03
C ILE A 74 9.12 -17.32 1.51
N PRO A 75 9.91 -18.30 1.03
CA PRO A 75 10.03 -18.57 -0.39
C PRO A 75 8.68 -19.03 -0.99
N PRO A 76 8.49 -18.87 -2.31
CA PRO A 76 7.28 -19.32 -2.97
C PRO A 76 7.13 -20.85 -2.87
N SER A 77 5.89 -21.31 -2.79
CA SER A 77 5.49 -22.72 -2.88
C SER A 77 4.54 -22.91 -4.08
N ASP A 78 4.19 -24.15 -4.43
CA ASP A 78 3.39 -24.42 -5.64
C ASP A 78 2.08 -23.61 -5.67
N GLY A 79 2.00 -22.68 -6.64
CA GLY A 79 0.85 -21.79 -6.82
C GLY A 79 0.80 -20.57 -5.90
N GLN A 80 1.85 -20.28 -5.13
CA GLN A 80 1.93 -19.14 -4.21
C GLN A 80 3.14 -18.24 -4.50
N ASN A 81 2.98 -16.95 -4.28
CA ASN A 81 4.07 -15.99 -4.37
C ASN A 81 4.92 -15.99 -3.10
N ALA A 82 6.16 -15.49 -3.20
CA ALA A 82 7.01 -15.27 -2.02
C ALA A 82 6.33 -14.26 -1.07
N VAL A 83 6.41 -14.53 0.24
CA VAL A 83 5.85 -13.66 1.28
C VAL A 83 6.98 -12.99 2.05
N TYR A 84 6.91 -11.66 2.13
CA TYR A 84 7.82 -10.85 2.92
C TYR A 84 7.19 -10.51 4.26
N VAL A 85 7.88 -10.85 5.33
CA VAL A 85 7.45 -10.62 6.71
C VAL A 85 8.39 -9.59 7.33
N THR A 86 7.84 -8.50 7.85
CA THR A 86 8.58 -7.49 8.61
C THR A 86 8.01 -7.42 10.01
N GLU A 87 8.87 -7.69 10.98
CA GLU A 87 8.55 -7.65 12.39
C GLU A 87 9.11 -6.37 13.01
N LEU A 88 8.24 -5.60 13.66
CA LEU A 88 8.55 -4.34 14.30
C LEU A 88 8.29 -4.47 15.81
N CYS A 89 9.35 -4.31 16.60
CA CYS A 89 9.22 -4.21 18.04
C CYS A 89 8.75 -2.82 18.48
N SER A 90 8.38 -2.70 19.75
CA SER A 90 7.87 -1.47 20.37
C SER A 90 8.80 -0.24 20.25
N SER A 91 10.12 -0.42 20.12
CA SER A 91 11.06 0.70 19.97
C SER A 91 10.91 1.44 18.64
N THR A 92 10.25 0.84 17.65
CA THR A 92 9.87 1.49 16.38
C THR A 92 8.73 2.49 16.52
N MET A 93 8.09 2.56 17.71
CA MET A 93 6.95 3.42 18.00
C MET A 93 5.70 3.11 17.15
N THR A 94 5.59 1.88 16.65
CA THR A 94 4.44 1.42 15.83
C THR A 94 3.44 0.53 16.60
N CYS A 95 3.81 0.08 17.81
CA CYS A 95 2.99 -0.79 18.66
C CYS A 95 3.24 -0.53 20.15
N MET A 96 2.37 -1.09 21.02
CA MET A 96 2.54 -1.05 22.49
C MET A 96 3.70 -1.98 22.90
N LYS A 97 3.80 -2.44 24.16
CA LYS A 97 4.83 -3.43 24.61
C LYS A 97 4.61 -4.85 24.03
N SER A 98 4.26 -4.92 22.76
CA SER A 98 3.99 -6.09 21.93
C SER A 98 4.83 -5.98 20.65
N THR A 99 4.60 -6.87 19.70
CA THR A 99 5.25 -6.86 18.38
C THR A 99 4.20 -6.63 17.29
N LEU A 100 4.55 -5.88 16.24
CA LEU A 100 3.73 -5.65 15.06
C LEU A 100 4.36 -6.38 13.87
N VAL A 101 3.61 -7.26 13.21
CA VAL A 101 4.09 -8.03 12.07
C VAL A 101 3.32 -7.65 10.81
N HIS A 102 4.05 -7.25 9.78
CA HIS A 102 3.52 -7.01 8.44
C HIS A 102 3.88 -8.18 7.54
N LEU A 103 2.89 -8.75 6.86
CA LEU A 103 3.10 -9.71 5.78
C LEU A 103 2.68 -9.07 4.46
N THR A 104 3.47 -9.24 3.41
CA THR A 104 3.18 -8.70 2.08
C THR A 104 3.59 -9.67 0.98
N CYS A 105 2.73 -9.87 -0.02
CA CYS A 105 3.07 -10.55 -1.26
C CYS A 105 2.26 -9.99 -2.43
N SER A 106 2.68 -10.28 -3.67
CA SER A 106 1.82 -10.07 -4.83
C SER A 106 0.61 -11.01 -4.71
N SER A 107 -0.61 -10.50 -4.91
CA SER A 107 -1.81 -11.34 -4.78
C SER A 107 -1.87 -12.40 -5.89
N CYS A 108 -2.18 -13.64 -5.53
CA CYS A 108 -2.41 -14.74 -6.48
C CYS A 108 -3.77 -15.41 -6.34
N LYS A 109 -4.40 -15.31 -5.16
CA LYS A 109 -5.75 -15.82 -4.89
C LYS A 109 -6.78 -14.69 -4.87
N ALA A 110 -8.02 -15.01 -4.52
CA ALA A 110 -9.11 -14.04 -4.51
C ALA A 110 -8.98 -13.04 -3.35
N THR A 111 -8.33 -13.43 -2.25
CA THR A 111 -8.19 -12.58 -1.06
C THR A 111 -6.81 -12.65 -0.43
N ALA A 112 -6.44 -11.57 0.27
CA ALA A 112 -5.21 -11.53 1.07
C ALA A 112 -5.17 -12.59 2.18
N LYS A 113 -6.34 -12.95 2.73
CA LYS A 113 -6.47 -14.00 3.74
C LYS A 113 -6.03 -15.35 3.17
N GLU A 114 -6.54 -15.72 2.01
CA GLU A 114 -6.17 -16.97 1.35
C GLU A 114 -4.69 -17.00 0.95
N ASP A 115 -4.10 -15.85 0.61
CA ASP A 115 -2.68 -15.75 0.27
C ASP A 115 -1.73 -15.85 1.48
N LEU A 116 -2.20 -15.53 2.71
CA LEU A 116 -1.33 -15.28 3.86
C LEU A 116 -1.65 -16.09 5.14
N GLU A 117 -2.72 -16.90 5.15
CA GLU A 117 -3.01 -17.91 6.20
C GLU A 117 -2.47 -19.29 5.83
#